data_AF-A0A812Y735-F1
#
_entry.id   AF-A0A812Y735-F1
#
_cell.length_a   1.000
_cell.length_b   1.000
_cell.length_c   1.000
_cell.angle_alpha   90.00
_cell.angle_beta   90.00
_cell.angle_gamma   90.00
#
_symmetry.space_group_name_H-M   'P 1'
#
loop_
_entity.id
_entity.type
_entity.pdbx_description
1 polymer ?
#
loop_
_entity_poly.entity_id
_entity_poly.type
_entity_poly.pdbx_seq_one_letter_code
_entity_poly.pdbx_strand_id
1 'polypeptide(L)'
;MINEMVMMSWTSDLEAENLSVKQAPLYTVAILLSLELLVCATSQALGPRFVAFCDLLMIWATLRADDLQRVDLKSVKPSQLGLKFCLRKTKTSGPGRKVGELFAYVSRSAGLSGFDWLSEGMRLLSNKQLAWPRDYFCPVLSDAWEVSRKGFLGAGGLATSRNFLVPDTLRTYWSGHSAQHMLPSIAAALGVEKDRRDFLGRWCYAQHGSQDYILTSRQVVQGIQNLVSKSLLEGNAEGGYIEEEVFAGVKQACADLSLDQAVVLRRHAVSEWDASAKTWQLFGRFPHIMIPPEQLKGAAGDIARLPGPYQAWSAEEGLGDSPYFVIVSRKGYRRLHLAKGCAVRQERCIETIGIHSLEDASADSIRKLCKPSPAPSSEAPAESRGG
;
A
#
# COMPACT_ATOMS: atom_id res chain seq x y z
N MET A 1 17.52 -32.26 -26.22
CA MET A 1 17.91 -32.17 -24.79
C MET A 1 17.68 -30.76 -24.21
N ILE A 2 16.54 -30.12 -24.52
CA ILE A 2 16.16 -28.80 -23.95
C ILE A 2 14.91 -28.93 -23.06
N ASN A 3 14.18 -30.06 -23.12
CA ASN A 3 12.92 -30.24 -22.39
C ASN A 3 13.07 -30.81 -20.97
N GLU A 4 14.15 -31.51 -20.62
CA GLU A 4 14.30 -32.11 -19.28
C GLU A 4 14.82 -31.12 -18.24
N MET A 5 15.74 -30.21 -18.61
CA MET A 5 16.22 -29.15 -17.70
C MET A 5 15.13 -28.13 -17.33
N VAL A 6 14.23 -27.83 -18.28
CA VAL A 6 13.10 -26.94 -18.01
C VAL A 6 12.08 -27.65 -17.11
N MET A 7 11.72 -28.91 -17.40
CA MET A 7 10.77 -29.64 -16.53
C MET A 7 11.28 -29.85 -15.10
N MET A 8 12.58 -30.10 -14.90
CA MET A 8 13.19 -30.21 -13.55
C MET A 8 13.21 -28.88 -12.78
N SER A 9 13.40 -27.74 -13.47
CA SER A 9 13.26 -26.41 -12.86
C SER A 9 11.84 -26.16 -12.39
N TRP A 10 10.84 -26.56 -13.16
CA TRP A 10 9.44 -26.30 -12.82
C TRP A 10 8.95 -27.23 -11.70
N THR A 11 9.46 -28.46 -11.60
CA THR A 11 9.19 -29.34 -10.46
C THR A 11 9.89 -28.86 -9.19
N SER A 12 11.14 -28.37 -9.29
CA SER A 12 11.85 -27.72 -8.17
C SER A 12 11.13 -26.46 -7.67
N ASP A 13 10.60 -25.64 -8.58
CA ASP A 13 9.88 -24.41 -8.24
C ASP A 13 8.50 -24.72 -7.61
N LEU A 14 7.80 -25.76 -8.08
CA LEU A 14 6.53 -26.23 -7.51
C LEU A 14 6.73 -26.97 -6.16
N GLU A 15 7.86 -27.65 -5.96
CA GLU A 15 8.21 -28.27 -4.67
C GLU A 15 8.62 -27.22 -3.63
N ALA A 16 9.23 -26.11 -4.04
CA ALA A 16 9.51 -24.95 -3.18
C ALA A 16 8.23 -24.21 -2.74
N GLU A 17 7.15 -24.25 -3.53
CA GLU A 17 5.84 -23.70 -3.19
C GLU A 17 5.09 -24.48 -2.09
N ASN A 18 5.59 -25.67 -1.70
CA ASN A 18 5.00 -26.49 -0.62
C ASN A 18 5.63 -26.21 0.76
N LEU A 19 6.57 -25.27 0.86
CA LEU A 19 6.95 -24.68 2.13
C LEU A 19 5.92 -23.61 2.48
N SER A 20 5.29 -23.71 3.66
CA SER A 20 4.39 -22.68 4.19
C SER A 20 4.95 -21.29 3.88
N VAL A 21 4.27 -20.51 3.04
CA VAL A 21 4.77 -19.20 2.57
C VAL A 21 5.06 -18.33 3.79
N LYS A 22 6.32 -18.28 4.22
CA LYS A 22 6.72 -17.48 5.38
C LYS A 22 6.56 -16.02 4.98
N GLN A 23 5.76 -15.28 5.74
CA GLN A 23 5.59 -13.84 5.56
C GLN A 23 6.96 -13.15 5.66
N ALA A 24 7.23 -12.21 4.75
CA ALA A 24 8.49 -11.47 4.78
C ALA A 24 8.64 -10.70 6.11
N PRO A 25 9.80 -10.77 6.78
CA PRO A 25 9.99 -10.08 8.05
C PRO A 25 9.95 -8.56 7.84
N LEU A 26 9.44 -7.83 8.84
CA LEU A 26 9.41 -6.38 8.83
C LEU A 26 10.83 -5.81 9.01
N TYR A 27 11.07 -4.64 8.41
CA TYR A 27 12.24 -3.84 8.78
C TYR A 27 12.13 -3.35 10.21
N THR A 28 13.28 -2.99 10.77
CA THR A 28 13.32 -2.28 12.05
C THR A 28 13.25 -0.77 11.83
N VAL A 29 12.85 -0.01 12.85
CA VAL A 29 12.89 1.46 12.85
C VAL A 29 14.32 1.97 12.61
N ALA A 30 15.33 1.25 13.13
CA ALA A 30 16.73 1.52 12.85
C ALA A 30 17.09 1.44 11.36
N ILE A 31 16.50 0.49 10.61
CA ILE A 31 16.70 0.40 9.16
C ILE A 31 16.08 1.61 8.45
N LEU A 32 14.88 2.05 8.86
CA LEU A 32 14.25 3.26 8.32
C LEU A 32 15.15 4.49 8.53
N LEU A 33 15.65 4.70 9.76
CA LEU A 33 16.59 5.78 10.07
C LEU A 33 17.87 5.69 9.22
N SER A 34 18.45 4.50 9.14
CA SER A 34 19.70 4.27 8.39
C SER A 34 19.52 4.56 6.90
N LEU A 35 18.35 4.23 6.32
CA LEU A 35 18.01 4.55 4.94
C LEU A 35 17.97 6.08 4.72
N GLU A 36 17.29 6.83 5.59
CA GLU A 36 17.20 8.29 5.47
C GLU A 36 18.57 8.97 5.59
N LEU A 37 19.38 8.51 6.54
CA LEU A 37 20.76 8.96 6.71
C LEU A 37 21.62 8.62 5.49
N LEU A 38 21.49 7.42 4.93
CA LEU A 38 22.25 7.00 3.76
C LEU A 38 21.90 7.84 2.53
N VAL A 39 20.63 8.15 2.28
CA VAL A 39 20.24 9.07 1.19
C VAL A 39 21.00 10.40 1.31
N CYS A 40 21.08 10.93 2.53
CA CYS A 40 21.70 12.21 2.83
C CYS A 40 23.23 12.19 2.97
N ALA A 41 23.85 11.00 3.02
CA ALA A 41 25.30 10.85 3.22
C ALA A 41 26.08 11.19 1.94
N THR A 42 26.48 12.46 1.77
CA THR A 42 27.26 12.93 0.61
C THR A 42 28.64 12.30 0.49
N SER A 43 29.15 11.68 1.56
CA SER A 43 30.39 10.89 1.56
C SER A 43 30.26 9.53 0.87
N GLN A 44 29.05 9.07 0.59
CA GLN A 44 28.77 7.78 -0.04
C GLN A 44 28.60 7.91 -1.56
N ALA A 45 28.87 6.81 -2.28
CA ALA A 45 28.67 6.72 -3.72
C ALA A 45 27.21 6.96 -4.13
N LEU A 46 26.97 7.29 -5.40
CA LEU A 46 25.63 7.60 -5.91
C LEU A 46 24.63 6.43 -5.69
N GLY A 47 25.07 5.21 -5.98
CA GLY A 47 24.23 4.02 -6.02
C GLY A 47 23.59 3.67 -4.68
N PRO A 48 24.36 3.46 -3.59
CA PRO A 48 23.79 3.10 -2.29
C PRO A 48 22.76 4.13 -1.81
N ARG A 49 23.06 5.42 -2.01
CA ARG A 49 22.17 6.54 -1.68
C ARG A 49 20.89 6.50 -2.50
N PHE A 50 21.00 6.23 -3.80
CA PHE A 50 19.85 6.14 -4.69
C PHE A 50 18.97 4.92 -4.40
N VAL A 51 19.56 3.77 -4.07
CA VAL A 51 18.73 2.60 -3.73
C VAL A 51 18.12 2.72 -2.33
N ALA A 52 18.79 3.38 -1.38
CA ALA A 52 18.17 3.75 -0.11
C ALA A 52 16.92 4.65 -0.32
N PHE A 53 16.99 5.59 -1.27
CA PHE A 53 15.85 6.39 -1.66
C PHE A 53 14.73 5.53 -2.28
N CYS A 54 15.07 4.55 -3.12
CA CYS A 54 14.11 3.59 -3.67
C CYS A 54 13.40 2.78 -2.58
N ASP A 55 14.14 2.29 -1.57
CA ASP A 55 13.58 1.57 -0.43
C ASP A 55 12.64 2.46 0.40
N LEU A 56 13.00 3.72 0.64
CA LEU A 56 12.13 4.67 1.34
C LEU A 56 10.84 4.95 0.56
N LEU A 57 10.91 5.05 -0.78
CA LEU A 57 9.70 5.12 -1.60
C LEU A 57 8.84 3.85 -1.47
N MET A 58 9.45 2.67 -1.44
CA MET A 58 8.71 1.41 -1.25
C MET A 58 8.05 1.34 0.13
N ILE A 59 8.71 1.81 1.18
CA ILE A 59 8.17 1.88 2.55
C ILE A 59 7.03 2.89 2.62
N TRP A 60 7.33 4.15 2.34
CA TRP A 60 6.39 5.25 2.58
C TRP A 60 5.22 5.25 1.59
N ALA A 61 5.41 4.83 0.34
CA ALA A 61 4.32 4.69 -0.62
C ALA A 61 3.77 3.26 -0.75
N THR A 62 4.22 2.33 0.11
CA THR A 62 3.73 0.93 0.17
C THR A 62 3.79 0.27 -1.22
N LEU A 63 4.93 0.42 -1.91
CA LEU A 63 5.15 -0.12 -3.25
C LEU A 63 5.82 -1.50 -3.16
N ARG A 64 5.45 -2.42 -4.05
CA ARG A 64 6.30 -3.56 -4.39
C ARG A 64 7.53 -3.10 -5.17
N ALA A 65 8.57 -3.92 -5.18
CA ALA A 65 9.71 -3.71 -6.08
C ALA A 65 9.28 -3.56 -7.55
N ASP A 66 8.35 -4.41 -8.01
CA ASP A 66 7.80 -4.31 -9.36
C ASP A 66 6.94 -3.06 -9.58
N ASP A 67 6.21 -2.61 -8.56
CA ASP A 67 5.43 -1.38 -8.63
C ASP A 67 6.36 -0.17 -8.76
N LEU A 68 7.47 -0.15 -8.00
CA LEU A 68 8.49 0.89 -8.12
C LEU A 68 8.99 0.99 -9.56
N GLN A 69 9.29 -0.14 -10.20
CA GLN A 69 9.75 -0.13 -11.59
C GLN A 69 8.72 0.40 -12.59
N ARG A 70 7.43 0.40 -12.22
CA ARG A 70 6.34 0.94 -13.04
C ARG A 70 6.07 2.43 -12.81
N VAL A 71 6.78 3.08 -11.88
CA VAL A 71 6.61 4.51 -11.65
C VAL A 71 7.01 5.29 -12.90
N ASP A 72 6.11 6.14 -13.37
CA ASP A 72 6.41 7.10 -14.43
C ASP A 72 7.33 8.20 -13.89
N LEU A 73 8.61 8.15 -14.25
CA LEU A 73 9.59 9.17 -13.88
C LEU A 73 9.16 10.60 -14.22
N LYS A 74 8.40 10.82 -15.31
CA LYS A 74 7.91 12.17 -15.69
C LYS A 74 6.81 12.67 -14.76
N SER A 75 6.12 11.76 -14.08
CA SER A 75 5.07 12.07 -13.13
C SER A 75 5.60 12.37 -11.72
N VAL A 76 6.83 11.97 -11.42
CA VAL A 76 7.46 12.16 -10.11
C VAL A 76 7.82 13.63 -9.95
N LYS A 77 6.92 14.37 -9.28
CA LYS A 77 7.09 15.80 -9.05
C LYS A 77 7.04 16.12 -7.56
N PRO A 78 8.01 16.88 -7.04
CA PRO A 78 7.91 17.42 -5.70
C PRO A 78 6.79 18.47 -5.65
N SER A 79 6.09 18.49 -4.54
CA SER A 79 5.13 19.52 -4.18
C SER A 79 5.34 19.90 -2.72
N GLN A 80 4.73 21.00 -2.28
CA GLN A 80 4.82 21.46 -0.89
C GLN A 80 4.21 20.44 0.09
N LEU A 81 3.28 19.61 -0.40
CA LEU A 81 2.67 18.50 0.33
C LEU A 81 3.48 17.19 0.27
N GLY A 82 4.58 17.13 -0.50
CA GLY A 82 5.43 15.96 -0.68
C GLY A 82 5.42 15.45 -2.12
N LEU A 83 5.61 14.15 -2.34
CA LEU A 83 5.61 13.55 -3.67
C LEU A 83 4.23 13.01 -4.07
N LYS A 84 3.91 13.20 -5.36
CA LYS A 84 2.86 12.47 -6.08
C LYS A 84 3.51 11.88 -7.33
N PHE A 85 3.21 10.62 -7.63
CA PHE A 85 3.64 9.97 -8.88
C PHE A 85 2.62 8.93 -9.34
N CYS A 86 2.64 8.63 -10.63
CA CYS A 86 1.75 7.70 -11.34
C CYS A 86 2.47 6.37 -11.60
N LEU A 87 1.75 5.26 -11.45
CA LEU A 87 2.18 3.91 -11.79
C LEU A 87 1.64 3.56 -13.19
N ARG A 88 2.53 3.40 -14.18
CA ARG A 88 2.17 2.97 -15.53
C ARG A 88 1.83 1.48 -15.53
N LYS A 89 0.62 1.14 -15.97
CA LYS A 89 0.09 -0.24 -16.02
C LYS A 89 0.19 -0.96 -14.67
N THR A 90 -0.71 -0.66 -13.76
CA THR A 90 -1.13 -1.71 -12.82
C THR A 90 -2.12 -2.60 -13.56
N LYS A 91 -1.97 -3.91 -13.40
CA LYS A 91 -2.84 -4.93 -13.96
C LYS A 91 -4.31 -4.51 -13.78
N THR A 92 -4.93 -4.04 -14.86
CA THR A 92 -6.38 -3.85 -14.92
C THR A 92 -7.00 -5.24 -14.80
N SER A 93 -7.85 -5.39 -13.80
CA SER A 93 -9.05 -6.22 -13.84
C SER A 93 -9.47 -6.65 -15.26
N GLY A 94 -9.11 -7.87 -15.67
CA GLY A 94 -9.70 -8.60 -16.79
C GLY A 94 -9.78 -7.91 -18.17
N PRO A 95 -10.22 -8.65 -19.20
CA PRO A 95 -10.58 -8.05 -20.48
C PRO A 95 -11.73 -7.05 -20.27
N GLY A 96 -11.54 -5.78 -20.67
CA GLY A 96 -12.62 -4.78 -20.79
C GLY A 96 -12.63 -3.61 -19.80
N ARG A 97 -11.72 -3.51 -18.82
CA ARG A 97 -11.67 -2.33 -17.93
C ARG A 97 -10.78 -1.21 -18.47
N LYS A 98 -11.27 0.04 -18.38
CA LYS A 98 -10.51 1.26 -18.74
C LYS A 98 -9.24 1.32 -17.89
N VAL A 99 -8.11 1.64 -18.53
CA VAL A 99 -6.82 1.81 -17.86
C VAL A 99 -6.87 3.11 -17.06
N GLY A 100 -7.13 3.01 -15.76
CA GLY A 100 -7.01 4.14 -14.83
C GLY A 100 -5.55 4.41 -14.47
N GLU A 101 -5.21 5.68 -14.25
CA GLU A 101 -3.92 6.07 -13.66
C GLU A 101 -3.97 5.80 -12.15
N LEU A 102 -3.08 4.94 -11.63
CA LEU A 102 -2.93 4.78 -10.18
C LEU A 102 -1.87 5.72 -9.65
N PHE A 103 -2.23 6.52 -8.66
CA PHE A 103 -1.32 7.43 -7.99
C PHE A 103 -0.79 6.84 -6.68
N ALA A 104 0.43 7.23 -6.34
CA ALA A 104 1.06 7.01 -5.06
C ALA A 104 1.56 8.34 -4.50
N TYR A 105 1.60 8.42 -3.18
CA TYR A 105 1.85 9.66 -2.45
C TYR A 105 2.87 9.43 -1.33
N VAL A 106 3.75 10.40 -1.12
CA VAL A 106 4.63 10.47 0.06
C VAL A 106 4.47 11.86 0.67
N SER A 107 4.18 11.94 1.96
CA SER A 107 4.07 13.19 2.70
C SER A 107 5.43 13.88 2.77
N ARG A 108 5.43 15.20 2.71
CA ARG A 108 6.65 16.00 2.86
C ARG A 108 7.31 15.81 4.23
N SER A 109 6.49 15.55 5.25
CA SER A 109 6.89 15.35 6.64
C SER A 109 7.12 13.88 6.99
N ALA A 110 6.97 12.95 6.03
CA ALA A 110 7.27 11.55 6.26
C ALA A 110 8.78 11.37 6.48
N GLY A 111 9.14 10.84 7.64
CA GLY A 111 10.53 10.57 7.99
C GLY A 111 10.80 10.72 9.49
N LEU A 112 11.97 10.24 9.91
CA LEU A 112 12.32 10.07 11.32
C LEU A 112 13.65 10.73 11.72
N SER A 113 14.62 10.77 10.80
CA SER A 113 16.01 11.16 11.09
C SER A 113 16.23 12.67 11.25
N GLY A 114 15.25 13.49 10.88
CA GLY A 114 15.40 14.94 10.78
C GLY A 114 16.04 15.42 9.47
N PHE A 115 16.60 14.52 8.66
CA PHE A 115 17.20 14.86 7.39
C PHE A 115 16.18 14.88 6.25
N ASP A 116 16.41 15.76 5.29
CA ASP A 116 15.55 15.93 4.12
C ASP A 116 15.82 14.90 3.02
N TRP A 117 15.59 13.63 3.34
CA TRP A 117 15.82 12.50 2.45
C TRP A 117 14.98 12.60 1.16
N LEU A 118 13.79 13.22 1.22
CA LEU A 118 12.89 13.33 0.08
C LEU A 118 13.45 14.29 -0.97
N SER A 119 13.84 15.51 -0.56
CA SER A 119 14.45 16.48 -1.48
C SER A 119 15.79 15.98 -2.00
N GLU A 120 16.58 15.36 -1.13
CA GLU A 120 17.86 14.79 -1.51
C GLU A 120 17.70 13.65 -2.53
N GLY A 121 16.74 12.75 -2.33
CA GLY A 121 16.41 11.70 -3.30
C GLY A 121 15.97 12.26 -4.67
N MET A 122 15.20 13.36 -4.68
CA MET A 122 14.86 14.07 -5.93
C MET A 122 16.09 14.70 -6.60
N ARG A 123 17.05 15.19 -5.81
CA ARG A 123 18.34 15.67 -6.33
C ARG A 123 19.16 14.54 -6.93
N LEU A 124 19.16 13.35 -6.31
CA LEU A 124 19.79 12.14 -6.87
C LEU A 124 19.17 11.78 -8.22
N LEU A 125 17.84 11.76 -8.34
CA LEU A 125 17.14 11.50 -9.61
C LEU A 125 17.51 12.49 -10.73
N SER A 126 17.88 13.70 -10.36
CA SER A 126 18.30 14.76 -11.30
C SER A 126 19.79 14.65 -11.70
N ASN A 127 20.56 13.75 -11.08
CA ASN A 127 21.95 13.51 -11.43
C ASN A 127 22.05 12.98 -12.88
N LYS A 128 23.02 13.46 -13.67
CA LYS A 128 23.24 13.02 -15.07
C LYS A 128 23.32 11.50 -15.26
N GLN A 129 23.81 10.77 -14.26
CA GLN A 129 23.87 9.31 -14.28
C GLN A 129 22.48 8.68 -14.19
N LEU A 130 21.49 9.35 -13.62
CA LEU A 130 20.12 8.85 -13.43
C LEU A 130 19.08 9.64 -14.25
N ALA A 131 19.41 10.82 -14.78
CA ALA A 131 18.48 11.72 -15.46
C ALA A 131 18.43 11.50 -16.98
N TRP A 132 18.34 10.24 -17.41
CA TRP A 132 18.20 9.87 -18.82
C TRP A 132 16.85 9.18 -19.10
N PRO A 133 16.27 9.32 -20.31
CA PRO A 133 14.94 8.80 -20.61
C PRO A 133 14.86 7.27 -20.53
N ARG A 134 13.93 6.77 -19.72
CA ARG A 134 13.63 5.33 -19.57
C ARG A 134 12.20 5.09 -19.10
N ASP A 135 11.75 3.84 -19.20
CA ASP A 135 10.43 3.36 -18.82
C ASP A 135 10.39 2.58 -17.50
N TYR A 136 11.52 2.47 -16.80
CA TYR A 136 11.65 1.88 -15.47
C TYR A 136 12.31 2.84 -14.48
N PHE A 137 11.98 2.74 -13.20
CA PHE A 137 12.43 3.71 -12.21
C PHE A 137 13.90 3.53 -11.78
N CYS A 138 14.29 2.32 -11.38
CA CYS A 138 15.62 2.04 -10.83
C CYS A 138 16.47 1.27 -11.85
N PRO A 139 17.46 1.92 -12.50
CA PRO A 139 18.35 1.25 -13.44
C PRO A 139 19.35 0.32 -12.73
N VAL A 140 19.94 -0.60 -13.49
CA VAL A 140 21.12 -1.35 -13.05
C VAL A 140 22.26 -0.39 -12.78
N LEU A 141 23.06 -0.67 -11.76
CA LEU A 141 24.23 0.12 -11.40
C LEU A 141 25.51 -0.66 -11.74
N SER A 142 26.61 0.07 -11.93
CA SER A 142 27.92 -0.53 -12.07
C SER A 142 28.32 -1.30 -10.81
N ASP A 143 29.33 -2.17 -10.93
CA ASP A 143 29.83 -2.97 -9.81
C ASP A 143 30.41 -2.08 -8.68
N ALA A 144 30.91 -0.88 -9.06
CA ALA A 144 31.33 0.17 -8.14
C ALA A 144 30.18 1.03 -7.59
N TRP A 145 28.95 0.83 -8.04
CA TRP A 145 27.74 1.56 -7.63
C TRP A 145 27.77 3.08 -7.90
N GLU A 146 28.55 3.54 -8.89
CA GLU A 146 28.68 4.98 -9.20
C GLU A 146 27.97 5.41 -10.49
N VAL A 147 27.80 4.45 -11.41
CA VAL A 147 27.35 4.71 -12.78
C VAL A 147 26.12 3.87 -13.05
N SER A 148 25.07 4.46 -13.63
CA SER A 148 23.92 3.67 -14.06
C SER A 148 24.13 3.07 -15.45
N ARG A 149 23.53 1.92 -15.68
CA ARG A 149 23.56 1.18 -16.94
C ARG A 149 22.14 0.92 -17.42
N LYS A 150 22.00 0.61 -18.71
CA LYS A 150 20.72 0.17 -19.27
C LYS A 150 20.32 -1.18 -18.67
N GLY A 151 19.03 -1.32 -18.38
CA GLY A 151 18.43 -2.44 -17.65
C GLY A 151 17.84 -1.94 -16.34
N PHE A 152 16.82 -2.62 -15.82
CA PHE A 152 16.22 -2.29 -14.53
C PHE A 152 16.74 -3.23 -13.44
N LEU A 153 16.83 -2.70 -12.23
CA LEU A 153 17.22 -3.46 -11.05
C LEU A 153 16.01 -4.23 -10.52
N GLY A 154 15.96 -5.55 -10.74
CA GLY A 154 14.87 -6.40 -10.25
C GLY A 154 14.79 -6.46 -8.72
N ALA A 155 13.78 -7.14 -8.17
CA ALA A 155 13.55 -7.22 -6.72
C ALA A 155 14.77 -7.68 -5.92
N GLY A 156 15.52 -8.67 -6.42
CA GLY A 156 16.76 -9.14 -5.78
C GLY A 156 17.87 -8.09 -5.78
N GLY A 157 18.02 -7.32 -6.87
CA GLY A 157 19.01 -6.25 -6.95
C GLY A 157 18.65 -5.04 -6.09
N LEU A 158 17.37 -4.69 -6.01
CA LEU A 158 16.87 -3.69 -5.07
C LEU A 158 17.10 -4.16 -3.63
N ALA A 159 17.01 -5.47 -3.37
CA ALA A 159 17.34 -6.01 -2.07
C ALA A 159 18.81 -5.87 -1.68
N THR A 160 19.72 -5.89 -2.67
CA THR A 160 21.17 -5.69 -2.47
C THR A 160 21.54 -4.32 -1.89
N SER A 161 20.65 -3.32 -1.91
CA SER A 161 20.87 -2.02 -1.21
C SER A 161 21.18 -2.17 0.28
N ARG A 162 20.60 -3.21 0.89
CA ARG A 162 20.72 -3.53 2.31
C ARG A 162 22.15 -3.94 2.68
N ASN A 163 22.97 -4.29 1.69
CA ASN A 163 24.36 -4.63 1.89
C ASN A 163 25.16 -3.52 2.59
N PHE A 164 24.73 -2.28 2.44
CA PHE A 164 25.37 -1.10 3.05
C PHE A 164 24.80 -0.75 4.42
N LEU A 165 23.72 -1.43 4.86
CA LEU A 165 22.90 -1.03 6.00
C LEU A 165 22.83 -2.09 7.10
N VAL A 166 22.88 -3.37 6.74
CA VAL A 166 22.86 -4.49 7.67
C VAL A 166 24.11 -5.34 7.51
N PRO A 167 24.58 -6.03 8.57
CA PRO A 167 25.72 -6.95 8.48
C PRO A 167 25.53 -7.96 7.34
N ASP A 168 26.63 -8.31 6.67
CA ASP A 168 26.61 -9.13 5.46
C ASP A 168 25.88 -10.46 5.64
N THR A 169 26.01 -11.01 6.84
CA THR A 169 25.40 -12.26 7.25
C THR A 169 23.88 -12.18 7.37
N LEU A 170 23.28 -11.00 7.63
CA LEU A 170 21.83 -10.80 7.77
C LEU A 170 21.14 -10.32 6.49
N ARG A 171 21.87 -10.19 5.37
CA ARG A 171 21.35 -9.60 4.12
C ARG A 171 20.14 -10.33 3.56
N THR A 172 20.13 -11.66 3.64
CA THR A 172 19.08 -12.52 3.09
C THR A 172 17.86 -12.66 4.01
N TYR A 173 17.94 -12.16 5.25
CA TYR A 173 16.84 -12.26 6.20
C TYR A 173 15.62 -11.45 5.72
N TRP A 174 15.83 -10.19 5.31
CA TRP A 174 14.77 -9.38 4.74
C TRP A 174 14.65 -9.61 3.23
N SER A 175 13.43 -9.49 2.69
CA SER A 175 13.16 -9.61 1.25
C SER A 175 12.69 -8.29 0.63
N GLY A 176 12.49 -8.24 -0.69
CA GLY A 176 11.88 -7.07 -1.35
C GLY A 176 10.49 -6.72 -0.81
N HIS A 177 9.76 -7.69 -0.26
CA HIS A 177 8.43 -7.49 0.32
C HIS A 177 8.46 -6.86 1.72
N SER A 178 9.57 -6.94 2.45
CA SER A 178 9.74 -6.35 3.78
C SER A 178 9.42 -4.86 3.81
N ALA A 179 9.88 -4.11 2.79
CA ALA A 179 9.65 -2.68 2.66
C ALA A 179 8.14 -2.33 2.56
N GLN A 180 7.41 -3.04 1.70
CA GLN A 180 5.99 -2.77 1.46
C GLN A 180 5.14 -2.98 2.73
N HIS A 181 5.50 -3.94 3.57
CA HIS A 181 4.68 -4.28 4.74
C HIS A 181 4.89 -3.36 5.94
N MET A 182 5.94 -2.52 5.95
CA MET A 182 6.26 -1.65 7.09
C MET A 182 5.13 -0.70 7.45
N LEU A 183 4.79 0.22 6.55
CA LEU A 183 3.83 1.27 6.86
C LEU A 183 2.44 0.73 7.23
N PRO A 184 1.86 -0.26 6.51
CA PRO A 184 0.60 -0.87 6.92
C PRO A 184 0.64 -1.58 8.27
N SER A 185 1.75 -2.23 8.62
CA SER A 185 1.87 -2.97 9.89
C SER A 185 1.99 -2.02 11.08
N ILE A 186 2.81 -0.97 10.96
CA ILE A 186 2.92 0.06 12.01
C ILE A 186 1.60 0.81 12.14
N ALA A 187 0.97 1.20 11.03
CA ALA A 187 -0.34 1.84 11.07
C ALA A 187 -1.40 0.95 11.75
N ALA A 188 -1.33 -0.37 11.55
CA ALA A 188 -2.21 -1.31 12.22
C ALA A 188 -1.99 -1.37 13.74
N ALA A 189 -0.73 -1.40 14.17
CA ALA A 189 -0.38 -1.36 15.59
C ALA A 189 -0.83 -0.06 16.27
N LEU A 190 -0.88 1.04 15.52
CA LEU A 190 -1.38 2.35 15.97
C LEU A 190 -2.90 2.52 15.84
N GLY A 191 -3.66 1.44 15.63
CA GLY A 191 -5.12 1.48 15.60
C GLY A 191 -5.76 2.02 14.32
N VAL A 192 -5.01 2.24 13.24
CA VAL A 192 -5.60 2.68 11.97
C VAL A 192 -6.42 1.56 11.36
N GLU A 193 -7.71 1.77 11.15
CA GLU A 193 -8.64 0.77 10.61
C GLU A 193 -8.26 0.26 9.20
N LYS A 194 -8.71 -0.96 8.89
CA LYS A 194 -8.32 -1.68 7.67
C LYS A 194 -8.70 -0.93 6.39
N ASP A 195 -9.92 -0.39 6.33
CA ASP A 195 -10.44 0.41 5.23
C ASP A 195 -9.52 1.60 4.89
N ARG A 196 -8.97 2.27 5.90
CA ARG A 196 -8.00 3.36 5.75
C ARG A 196 -6.64 2.85 5.30
N ARG A 197 -6.16 1.73 5.88
CA ARG A 197 -4.89 1.10 5.46
C ARG A 197 -4.93 0.60 4.01
N ASP A 198 -6.11 0.21 3.51
CA ASP A 198 -6.27 -0.25 2.13
C ASP A 198 -5.95 0.85 1.09
N PHE A 199 -5.97 2.13 1.47
CA PHE A 199 -5.50 3.23 0.60
C PHE A 199 -3.98 3.22 0.40
N LEU A 200 -3.21 2.78 1.39
CA LEU A 200 -1.73 2.78 1.33
C LEU A 200 -1.22 1.89 0.18
N GLY A 201 -1.65 0.64 0.18
CA GLY A 201 -1.29 -0.35 -0.84
C GLY A 201 -2.12 -0.25 -2.12
N ARG A 202 -3.04 0.72 -2.20
CA ARG A 202 -4.03 0.86 -3.28
C ARG A 202 -4.91 -0.38 -3.40
N TRP A 203 -5.17 -1.08 -2.29
CA TRP A 203 -5.99 -2.28 -2.24
C TRP A 203 -7.48 -1.97 -2.39
N CYS A 204 -7.94 -0.77 -2.02
CA CYS A 204 -9.30 -0.30 -2.26
C CYS A 204 -9.72 -0.42 -3.74
N TYR A 205 -8.79 -0.11 -4.66
CA TYR A 205 -9.03 -0.16 -6.12
C TYR A 205 -9.33 -1.58 -6.63
N ALA A 206 -8.78 -2.60 -5.99
CA ALA A 206 -9.01 -4.00 -6.38
C ALA A 206 -10.35 -4.54 -5.84
N GLN A 207 -10.87 -3.97 -4.76
CA GLN A 207 -12.09 -4.42 -4.08
C GLN A 207 -13.35 -3.73 -4.60
N HIS A 208 -13.27 -2.43 -4.93
CA HIS A 208 -14.42 -1.64 -5.34
C HIS A 208 -14.13 -1.02 -6.71
N GLY A 209 -14.64 -1.67 -7.75
CA GLY A 209 -14.42 -1.28 -9.14
C GLY A 209 -14.97 0.09 -9.57
N SER A 210 -15.52 0.87 -8.64
CA SER A 210 -16.09 2.20 -8.82
C SER A 210 -15.37 3.31 -8.02
N GLN A 211 -14.34 2.98 -7.22
CA GLN A 211 -13.58 3.96 -6.43
C GLN A 211 -12.47 4.70 -7.21
N ASP A 212 -12.61 4.80 -8.53
CA ASP A 212 -11.73 5.61 -9.39
C ASP A 212 -11.73 7.12 -9.02
N TYR A 213 -12.58 7.54 -8.07
CA TYR A 213 -12.87 8.94 -7.74
C TYR A 213 -12.65 9.35 -6.28
N ILE A 214 -11.90 8.60 -5.45
CA ILE A 214 -11.54 9.15 -4.13
C ILE A 214 -10.43 10.19 -4.30
N LEU A 215 -10.85 11.42 -4.63
CA LEU A 215 -10.03 12.63 -4.73
C LEU A 215 -9.31 12.96 -3.42
N THR A 216 -9.72 12.36 -2.30
CA THR A 216 -9.14 12.50 -0.97
C THR A 216 -8.13 11.42 -0.60
N SER A 217 -7.83 10.44 -1.49
CA SER A 217 -6.89 9.34 -1.23
C SER A 217 -5.52 9.84 -0.76
N ARG A 218 -5.05 10.95 -1.33
CA ARG A 218 -3.84 11.65 -0.88
C ARG A 218 -3.89 12.01 0.60
N GLN A 219 -4.99 12.61 1.07
CA GLN A 219 -5.14 13.05 2.45
C GLN A 219 -5.12 11.86 3.42
N VAL A 220 -5.79 10.76 3.06
CA VAL A 220 -5.78 9.52 3.86
C VAL A 220 -4.36 8.96 3.97
N VAL A 221 -3.68 8.77 2.83
CA VAL A 221 -2.33 8.20 2.78
C VAL A 221 -1.33 9.08 3.55
N GLN A 222 -1.30 10.38 3.26
CA GLN A 222 -0.37 11.30 3.94
C GLN A 222 -0.70 11.47 5.42
N GLY A 223 -1.98 11.42 5.80
CA GLY A 223 -2.41 11.41 7.21
C GLY A 223 -1.87 10.21 7.97
N ILE A 224 -1.90 9.01 7.38
CA ILE A 224 -1.34 7.79 7.99
C ILE A 224 0.20 7.89 8.09
N GLN A 225 0.88 8.35 7.04
CA GLN A 225 2.34 8.54 7.05
C GLN A 225 2.78 9.52 8.15
N ASN A 226 2.04 10.62 8.32
CA ASN A 226 2.30 11.62 9.35
C ASN A 226 2.03 11.07 10.76
N LEU A 227 0.93 10.33 10.94
CA LEU A 227 0.62 9.66 12.21
C LEU A 227 1.76 8.71 12.61
N VAL A 228 2.18 7.84 11.68
CA VAL A 228 3.28 6.89 11.94
C VAL A 228 4.58 7.62 12.28
N SER A 229 4.94 8.66 11.52
CA SER A 229 6.15 9.46 11.80
C SER A 229 6.08 10.11 13.19
N LYS A 230 4.96 10.76 13.50
CA LYS A 230 4.73 11.41 14.80
C LYS A 230 4.79 10.39 15.94
N SER A 231 4.08 9.27 15.83
CA SER A 231 4.03 8.25 16.87
C SER A 231 5.37 7.59 17.13
N LEU A 232 6.22 7.41 16.11
CA LEU A 232 7.57 6.90 16.30
C LEU A 232 8.50 7.95 16.95
N LEU A 233 8.34 9.24 16.61
CA LEU A 233 9.20 10.31 17.11
C LEU A 233 8.86 10.77 18.53
N GLU A 234 7.57 11.04 18.76
CA GLU A 234 7.02 11.69 19.97
C GLU A 234 6.16 10.74 20.81
N GLY A 235 6.08 9.46 20.43
CA GLY A 235 5.27 8.46 21.11
C GLY A 235 3.77 8.57 20.82
N ASN A 236 2.99 7.67 21.41
CA ASN A 236 1.54 7.64 21.28
C ASN A 236 0.87 7.38 22.65
N ALA A 237 -0.08 8.24 23.01
CA ALA A 237 -0.79 8.18 24.28
C ALA A 237 -1.65 6.90 24.47
N GLU A 238 -2.08 6.27 23.38
CA GLU A 238 -2.86 5.03 23.39
C GLU A 238 -1.97 3.77 23.33
N GLY A 239 -0.66 3.94 23.42
CA GLY A 239 0.33 2.90 23.20
C GLY A 239 1.01 3.05 21.83
N GLY A 240 2.33 3.15 21.84
CA GLY A 240 3.15 3.28 20.63
C GLY A 240 3.36 1.97 19.89
N TYR A 241 4.10 2.06 18.78
CA TYR A 241 4.61 0.87 18.09
C TYR A 241 5.81 0.31 18.84
N ILE A 242 5.81 -1.01 19.06
CA ILE A 242 6.94 -1.74 19.64
C ILE A 242 7.45 -2.78 18.66
N GLU A 243 8.75 -3.04 18.69
CA GLU A 243 9.42 -3.94 17.75
C GLU A 243 9.68 -5.34 18.33
N GLU A 244 8.97 -5.74 19.38
CA GLU A 244 9.25 -7.00 20.10
C GLU A 244 9.20 -8.24 19.21
N GLU A 245 8.15 -8.37 18.38
CA GLU A 245 8.03 -9.47 17.41
C GLU A 245 9.12 -9.40 16.32
N VAL A 246 9.47 -8.18 15.88
CA VAL A 246 10.53 -7.96 14.90
C VAL A 246 11.89 -8.39 15.47
N PHE A 247 12.18 -8.01 16.71
CA PHE A 247 13.40 -8.39 17.42
C PHE A 247 13.46 -9.88 17.72
N ALA A 248 12.35 -10.54 18.01
CA ALA A 248 12.29 -12.00 18.15
C ALA A 248 12.69 -12.69 16.83
N GLY A 249 12.19 -12.20 15.69
CA GLY A 249 12.58 -12.68 14.37
C GLY A 249 14.07 -12.47 14.07
N VAL A 250 14.61 -11.28 14.38
CA VAL A 250 16.04 -10.98 14.20
C VAL A 250 16.92 -11.85 15.10
N LYS A 251 16.52 -12.10 16.36
CA LYS A 251 17.20 -13.02 17.28
C LYS A 251 17.31 -14.42 16.69
N GLN A 252 16.20 -14.95 16.18
CA GLN A 252 16.18 -16.28 15.57
C GLN A 252 17.11 -16.34 14.36
N ALA A 253 17.04 -15.35 13.47
CA ALA A 253 17.94 -15.28 12.31
C ALA A 253 19.42 -15.21 12.72
N CYS A 254 19.74 -14.46 13.77
CA CYS A 254 21.10 -14.41 14.32
C CYS A 254 21.55 -15.77 14.87
N ALA A 255 20.67 -16.50 15.56
CA ALA A 255 20.97 -17.84 16.05
C ALA A 255 21.25 -18.81 14.89
N ASP A 256 20.41 -18.79 13.85
CA ASP A 256 20.55 -19.64 12.66
C ASP A 256 21.86 -19.37 11.91
N LEU A 257 22.35 -18.12 11.96
CA LEU A 257 23.56 -17.66 11.29
C LEU A 257 24.80 -17.60 12.21
N SER A 258 24.69 -18.09 13.45
CA SER A 258 25.77 -18.07 14.46
C SER A 258 26.35 -16.67 14.72
N LEU A 259 25.48 -15.65 14.75
CA LEU A 259 25.84 -14.27 15.06
C LEU A 259 25.60 -13.93 16.53
N ASP A 260 26.39 -12.97 17.06
CA ASP A 260 26.15 -12.41 18.37
C ASP A 260 24.85 -11.58 18.38
N GLN A 261 23.81 -12.17 18.97
CA GLN A 261 22.48 -11.57 19.05
C GLN A 261 22.49 -10.23 19.78
N ALA A 262 23.29 -10.09 20.84
CA ALA A 262 23.31 -8.88 21.65
C ALA A 262 23.91 -7.70 20.88
N VAL A 263 24.96 -7.95 20.09
CA VAL A 263 25.59 -6.94 19.24
C VAL A 263 24.64 -6.49 18.13
N VAL A 264 23.97 -7.44 17.46
CA VAL A 264 23.02 -7.11 16.39
C VAL A 264 21.83 -6.32 16.95
N LEU A 265 21.17 -6.83 17.98
CA LEU A 265 19.99 -6.19 18.55
C LEU A 265 20.27 -4.78 19.06
N ARG A 266 21.43 -4.54 19.67
CA ARG A 266 21.82 -3.19 20.13
C ARG A 266 21.83 -2.17 19.00
N ARG A 267 22.16 -2.57 17.77
CA ARG A 267 22.14 -1.69 16.59
C ARG A 267 20.73 -1.44 16.05
N HIS A 268 19.79 -2.34 16.34
CA HIS A 268 18.42 -2.27 15.87
C HIS A 268 17.45 -1.65 16.88
N ALA A 269 17.71 -1.78 18.18
CA ALA A 269 16.91 -1.22 19.26
C ALA A 269 17.24 0.27 19.47
N VAL A 270 16.61 1.12 18.66
CA VAL A 270 16.81 2.58 18.68
C VAL A 270 15.72 3.35 19.44
N SER A 271 14.55 2.72 19.65
CA SER A 271 13.47 3.32 20.43
C SER A 271 13.71 3.12 21.92
N GLU A 272 13.36 4.13 22.70
CA GLU A 272 13.52 4.15 24.15
C GLU A 272 12.16 4.34 24.85
N TRP A 273 12.02 3.80 26.06
CA TRP A 273 10.80 3.91 26.85
C TRP A 273 10.77 5.24 27.61
N ASP A 274 9.73 6.04 27.37
CA ASP A 274 9.43 7.23 28.18
C ASP A 274 8.47 6.86 29.32
N ALA A 275 8.98 6.89 30.55
CA ALA A 275 8.18 6.60 31.74
C ALA A 275 7.07 7.62 32.01
N SER A 276 7.25 8.88 31.58
CA SER A 276 6.29 9.96 31.79
C SER A 276 5.14 9.86 30.80
N ALA A 277 5.45 9.72 29.52
CA ALA A 277 4.47 9.57 28.45
C ALA A 277 3.93 8.12 28.32
N LYS A 278 4.55 7.16 29.01
CA LYS A 278 4.22 5.73 28.98
C LYS A 278 4.18 5.16 27.57
N THR A 279 5.19 5.50 26.77
CA THR A 279 5.27 5.09 25.36
C THR A 279 6.72 4.88 24.94
N TRP A 280 6.93 4.01 23.95
CA TRP A 280 8.19 3.92 23.23
C TRP A 280 8.27 5.03 22.17
N GLN A 281 9.45 5.63 22.03
CA GLN A 281 9.69 6.72 21.08
C GLN A 281 11.17 6.92 20.76
N LEU A 282 11.44 7.67 19.70
CA LEU A 282 12.80 8.07 19.29
C LEU A 282 13.26 9.40 19.92
N PHE A 283 12.42 10.04 20.74
CA PHE A 283 12.65 11.37 21.30
C PHE A 283 12.96 12.44 20.24
N GLY A 284 12.34 12.29 19.06
CA GLY A 284 12.39 13.27 17.99
C GLY A 284 11.27 14.30 18.10
N ARG A 285 11.17 15.17 17.09
CA ARG A 285 10.08 16.14 16.97
C ARG A 285 9.38 16.01 15.63
N PHE A 286 8.06 16.12 15.63
CA PHE A 286 7.24 16.13 14.43
C PHE A 286 6.47 17.46 14.28
N PRO A 287 6.38 18.05 13.07
CA PRO A 287 7.13 17.68 11.87
C PRO A 287 8.62 18.03 12.04
N HIS A 288 9.50 17.16 11.58
CA HIS A 288 10.96 17.36 11.67
C HIS A 288 11.47 18.35 10.61
N ILE A 289 10.76 18.49 9.49
CA ILE A 289 10.99 19.52 8.47
C ILE A 289 9.87 20.55 8.56
N MET A 290 10.25 21.79 8.86
CA MET A 290 9.33 22.93 8.86
C MET A 290 9.09 23.38 7.42
N ILE A 291 7.86 23.24 6.94
CA ILE A 291 7.43 23.77 5.65
C ILE A 291 6.88 25.19 5.91
N PRO A 292 7.42 26.25 5.28
CA PRO A 292 6.94 27.61 5.50
C PRO A 292 5.42 27.72 5.28
N PRO A 293 4.67 28.42 6.15
CA PRO A 293 3.21 28.52 6.04
C PRO A 293 2.70 29.06 4.70
N GLU A 294 3.46 29.97 4.08
CA GLU A 294 3.17 30.52 2.74
C GLU A 294 3.22 29.43 1.65
N GLN A 295 4.13 28.47 1.82
CA GLN A 295 4.22 27.28 0.98
C GLN A 295 3.15 26.24 1.35
N LEU A 296 2.56 26.24 2.54
CA LEU A 296 1.41 25.38 2.84
C LEU A 296 0.13 25.89 2.15
N LYS A 297 -0.11 27.21 2.20
CA LYS A 297 -1.31 27.87 1.68
C LYS A 297 -1.44 27.75 0.15
N GLY A 298 -0.32 27.79 -0.58
CA GLY A 298 -0.30 27.71 -2.04
C GLY A 298 -0.67 26.34 -2.63
N ALA A 299 -0.42 25.24 -1.90
CA ALA A 299 -0.67 23.88 -2.39
C ALA A 299 -1.95 23.22 -1.85
N ALA A 300 -2.52 23.72 -0.75
CA ALA A 300 -3.49 22.95 0.03
C ALA A 300 -4.90 23.55 0.10
N GLY A 301 -5.11 24.81 -0.28
CA GLY A 301 -6.27 25.53 0.25
C GLY A 301 -6.22 25.57 1.78
N ASP A 302 -7.31 25.93 2.45
CA ASP A 302 -7.33 26.14 3.89
C ASP A 302 -7.20 24.83 4.68
N ILE A 303 -5.98 24.51 5.13
CA ILE A 303 -5.64 23.31 5.93
C ILE A 303 -6.38 23.29 7.28
N ALA A 304 -6.84 24.45 7.78
CA ALA A 304 -7.68 24.53 8.97
C ALA A 304 -9.08 23.92 8.75
N ARG A 305 -9.44 23.62 7.49
CA ARG A 305 -10.67 22.92 7.08
C ARG A 305 -10.40 21.56 6.43
N LEU A 306 -9.25 20.95 6.69
CA LEU A 306 -9.22 19.49 6.59
C LEU A 306 -10.31 18.99 7.56
N PRO A 307 -11.20 18.07 7.14
CA PRO A 307 -12.09 17.45 8.10
C PRO A 307 -11.20 16.95 9.25
N GLY A 308 -11.66 17.19 10.49
CA GLY A 308 -10.95 16.82 11.71
C GLY A 308 -10.66 15.30 11.75
N PRO A 309 -10.39 14.70 12.92
CA PRO A 309 -10.31 13.24 12.98
C PRO A 309 -11.49 12.64 12.21
N TYR A 310 -11.19 11.79 11.23
CA TYR A 310 -12.17 11.15 10.36
C TYR A 310 -13.31 10.63 11.23
N GLN A 311 -14.52 11.14 11.01
CA GLN A 311 -15.71 10.49 11.54
C GLN A 311 -15.77 9.14 10.86
N ALA A 312 -15.76 8.06 11.66
CA ALA A 312 -15.99 6.72 11.17
C ALA A 312 -17.16 6.78 10.20
N TRP A 313 -16.99 6.25 9.00
CA TRP A 313 -18.15 5.89 8.21
C TRP A 313 -18.83 4.75 8.98
N SER A 314 -19.78 5.12 9.84
CA SER A 314 -20.76 4.17 10.30
C SER A 314 -21.46 3.68 9.04
N ALA A 315 -21.36 2.39 8.77
CA ALA A 315 -22.22 1.71 7.81
C ALA A 315 -23.67 1.67 8.33
N GLU A 316 -24.16 2.78 8.89
CA GLU A 316 -25.53 2.94 9.31
C GLU A 316 -26.20 3.94 8.37
N GLU A 317 -27.28 3.45 7.77
CA GLU A 317 -28.18 4.10 6.83
C GLU A 317 -27.73 4.14 5.37
N GLY A 318 -28.01 3.02 4.69
CA GLY A 318 -28.01 2.98 3.23
C GLY A 318 -27.91 1.60 2.58
N LEU A 319 -27.99 0.48 3.32
CA LEU A 319 -28.38 -0.79 2.70
C LEU A 319 -29.89 -0.68 2.43
N GLY A 320 -30.22 -0.07 1.28
CA GLY A 320 -31.58 0.18 0.86
C GLY A 320 -32.43 -1.07 1.02
N ASP A 321 -33.64 -0.89 1.55
CA ASP A 321 -34.65 -1.93 1.77
C ASP A 321 -35.23 -2.42 0.42
N SER A 322 -34.36 -2.63 -0.56
CA SER A 322 -34.68 -3.08 -1.90
C SER A 322 -35.17 -4.53 -1.82
N PRO A 323 -36.36 -4.87 -2.35
CA PRO A 323 -36.88 -6.24 -2.34
C PRO A 323 -35.97 -7.23 -3.10
N TYR A 324 -35.15 -6.73 -4.04
CA TYR A 324 -34.23 -7.52 -4.85
C TYR A 324 -32.81 -6.94 -4.84
N PHE A 325 -31.84 -7.78 -5.15
CA PHE A 325 -30.48 -7.36 -5.47
C PHE A 325 -29.90 -8.19 -6.63
N VAL A 326 -28.99 -7.60 -7.38
CA VAL A 326 -28.29 -8.24 -8.50
C VAL A 326 -26.84 -8.47 -8.12
N ILE A 327 -26.35 -9.69 -8.31
CA ILE A 327 -24.91 -9.99 -8.24
C ILE A 327 -24.33 -9.84 -9.64
N VAL A 328 -23.24 -9.08 -9.74
CA VAL A 328 -22.49 -8.92 -10.98
C VAL A 328 -21.26 -9.84 -10.94
N SER A 329 -21.17 -10.77 -11.89
CA SER A 329 -19.99 -11.63 -12.02
C SER A 329 -18.79 -10.85 -12.56
N ARG A 330 -17.59 -11.40 -12.40
CA ARG A 330 -16.35 -10.83 -12.96
C ARG A 330 -16.37 -10.63 -14.48
N LYS A 331 -17.25 -11.32 -15.21
CA LYS A 331 -17.45 -11.20 -16.67
C LYS A 331 -18.65 -10.30 -17.05
N GLY A 332 -19.22 -9.56 -16.09
CA GLY A 332 -20.35 -8.65 -16.31
C GLY A 332 -21.72 -9.31 -16.28
N TYR A 333 -21.81 -10.64 -16.14
CA TYR A 333 -23.09 -11.34 -16.04
C TYR A 333 -23.84 -10.98 -14.75
N ARG A 334 -25.08 -10.48 -14.89
CA ARG A 334 -25.95 -9.98 -13.83
C ARG A 334 -26.99 -11.04 -13.46
N ARG A 335 -26.96 -11.52 -12.21
CA ARG A 335 -27.95 -12.47 -11.68
C ARG A 335 -28.78 -11.83 -10.58
N LEU A 336 -30.10 -11.94 -10.67
CA LEU A 336 -31.04 -11.38 -9.70
C LEU A 336 -31.34 -12.36 -8.56
N HIS A 337 -31.44 -11.80 -7.35
CA HIS A 337 -31.70 -12.47 -6.08
C HIS A 337 -32.75 -11.69 -5.27
N LEU A 338 -33.49 -12.41 -4.41
CA LEU A 338 -34.42 -11.81 -3.46
C LEU A 338 -33.65 -11.40 -2.19
N ALA A 339 -33.80 -10.15 -1.75
CA ALA A 339 -33.06 -9.64 -0.59
C ALA A 339 -33.43 -10.37 0.72
N LYS A 340 -34.72 -10.60 0.93
CA LYS A 340 -35.27 -11.30 2.11
C LYS A 340 -35.87 -12.64 1.69
N GLY A 341 -35.01 -13.62 1.39
CA GLY A 341 -35.47 -14.98 1.01
C GLY A 341 -34.44 -15.83 0.24
N CYS A 342 -33.34 -15.23 -0.18
CA CYS A 342 -32.24 -15.95 -0.82
C CYS A 342 -31.21 -16.44 0.22
N ALA A 343 -30.76 -17.68 0.07
CA ALA A 343 -29.63 -18.21 0.85
C ALA A 343 -28.30 -17.46 0.59
N VAL A 344 -28.19 -16.82 -0.58
CA VAL A 344 -27.08 -15.92 -0.90
C VAL A 344 -27.40 -14.56 -0.29
N ARG A 345 -26.51 -14.06 0.58
CA ARG A 345 -26.63 -12.77 1.27
C ARG A 345 -25.84 -11.70 0.54
N GLN A 346 -26.45 -10.53 0.36
CA GLN A 346 -25.87 -9.41 -0.39
C GLN A 346 -24.52 -8.96 0.20
N GLU A 347 -24.42 -8.88 1.53
CA GLU A 347 -23.21 -8.54 2.28
C GLU A 347 -22.01 -9.50 2.08
N ARG A 348 -22.26 -10.71 1.55
CA ARG A 348 -21.22 -11.72 1.29
C ARG A 348 -20.81 -11.80 -0.18
N CYS A 349 -21.31 -10.87 -1.00
CA CYS A 349 -21.10 -10.85 -2.44
C CYS A 349 -20.16 -9.71 -2.84
N ILE A 350 -19.29 -9.97 -3.82
CA ILE A 350 -18.21 -9.06 -4.22
C ILE A 350 -18.74 -7.77 -4.87
N GLU A 351 -19.80 -7.86 -5.67
CA GLU A 351 -20.41 -6.72 -6.37
C GLU A 351 -21.92 -6.93 -6.43
N THR A 352 -22.68 -5.99 -5.83
CA THR A 352 -24.15 -6.07 -5.82
C THR A 352 -24.82 -4.72 -6.08
N ILE A 353 -26.00 -4.76 -6.68
CA ILE A 353 -26.85 -3.60 -6.97
C ILE A 353 -28.24 -3.87 -6.39
N GLY A 354 -28.75 -2.98 -5.54
CA GLY A 354 -30.13 -3.06 -5.02
C GLY A 354 -31.15 -2.66 -6.08
N ILE A 355 -32.28 -3.37 -6.17
CA ILE A 355 -33.35 -3.12 -7.15
C ILE A 355 -34.71 -3.01 -6.44
N HIS A 356 -35.39 -1.87 -6.66
CA HIS A 356 -36.70 -1.58 -6.08
C HIS A 356 -37.88 -2.00 -6.97
N SER A 357 -37.70 -2.01 -8.30
CA SER A 357 -38.68 -2.44 -9.30
C SER A 357 -38.00 -3.26 -10.39
N LEU A 358 -38.66 -4.32 -10.87
CA LEU A 358 -38.12 -5.19 -11.91
C LEU A 358 -38.47 -4.66 -13.30
N GLU A 359 -37.46 -4.36 -14.11
CA GLU A 359 -37.57 -4.03 -15.53
C GLU A 359 -36.89 -5.11 -16.38
N ASP A 360 -37.27 -5.25 -17.65
CA ASP A 360 -36.73 -6.29 -18.54
C ASP A 360 -35.21 -6.22 -18.76
N ALA A 361 -34.58 -5.07 -18.47
CA ALA A 361 -33.14 -4.86 -18.55
C ALA A 361 -32.38 -5.05 -17.23
N SER A 362 -33.08 -5.36 -16.12
CA SER A 362 -32.52 -5.35 -14.76
C SER A 362 -31.50 -6.46 -14.48
N ALA A 363 -31.60 -7.62 -15.13
CA ALA A 363 -30.65 -8.74 -14.95
C ALA A 363 -30.62 -9.69 -16.15
N ASP A 364 -29.50 -10.38 -16.36
CA ASP A 364 -29.32 -11.35 -17.45
C ASP A 364 -29.87 -12.74 -17.07
N SER A 365 -30.09 -13.00 -15.77
CA SER A 365 -30.79 -14.18 -15.28
C SER A 365 -31.36 -13.98 -13.88
N ILE A 366 -32.33 -14.80 -13.52
CA ILE A 366 -32.89 -14.84 -12.16
C ILE A 366 -32.46 -16.16 -11.51
N ARG A 367 -31.99 -16.12 -10.26
CA ARG A 367 -31.73 -17.34 -9.49
C ARG A 367 -33.04 -18.14 -9.41
N LYS A 368 -32.99 -19.45 -9.68
CA LYS A 368 -34.18 -20.32 -9.79
C LYS A 368 -35.17 -20.18 -8.61
N LEU A 369 -34.66 -19.98 -7.39
CA LEU A 369 -35.44 -19.85 -6.15
C LEU A 369 -35.83 -18.39 -5.81
N CYS A 370 -35.52 -17.44 -6.68
CA CYS A 370 -35.75 -16.01 -6.50
C CYS A 370 -36.64 -15.44 -7.62
N LYS A 371 -37.38 -16.30 -8.32
CA LYS A 371 -38.37 -15.85 -9.32
C LYS A 371 -39.48 -15.06 -8.62
N PRO A 372 -39.86 -13.89 -9.12
CA PRO A 372 -41.04 -13.18 -8.62
C PRO A 372 -42.28 -14.06 -8.80
N SER A 373 -43.15 -14.10 -7.80
CA SER A 373 -44.47 -14.72 -7.99
C SER A 373 -45.28 -13.82 -8.93
N PRO A 374 -45.98 -14.36 -9.95
CA PRO A 374 -46.89 -13.56 -10.74
C PRO A 374 -47.95 -12.95 -9.81
N ALA A 375 -48.15 -11.64 -9.89
CA ALA A 375 -49.25 -10.97 -9.20
C ALA A 375 -50.58 -11.53 -9.73
N PRO A 376 -51.60 -11.72 -8.88
CA PRO A 376 -52.93 -12.09 -9.35
C PRO A 376 -53.46 -11.00 -10.28
N SER A 377 -53.80 -11.39 -11.51
CA SER A 377 -54.38 -10.51 -12.53
C SER A 377 -55.68 -9.91 -12.01
N SER A 378 -55.72 -8.58 -11.86
CA SER A 378 -56.96 -7.84 -11.71
C SER A 378 -57.69 -7.78 -13.05
N GLU A 379 -59.02 -7.96 -12.96
CA GLU A 379 -60.08 -7.67 -13.94
C GLU A 379 -60.65 -8.84 -14.75
N ALA A 380 -61.89 -9.20 -14.39
CA ALA A 380 -62.95 -9.42 -15.36
C ALA A 380 -64.06 -8.38 -15.10
N PRO A 381 -64.59 -7.69 -16.11
CA PRO A 381 -65.59 -6.64 -15.94
C PRO A 381 -66.98 -7.24 -15.70
N ALA A 382 -67.74 -6.64 -14.78
CA ALA A 382 -69.15 -6.98 -14.57
C ALA A 382 -69.99 -6.48 -15.75
N GLU A 383 -70.55 -7.41 -16.53
CA GLU A 383 -71.60 -7.11 -17.51
C GLU A 383 -72.86 -6.61 -16.81
N SER A 384 -73.37 -5.48 -17.30
CA SER A 384 -74.69 -4.96 -16.99
C SER A 384 -75.76 -5.66 -17.86
N ARG A 385 -76.67 -6.39 -17.22
CA ARG A 385 -78.05 -6.67 -17.68
C ARG A 385 -78.88 -6.73 -16.39
N GLY A 386 -79.86 -5.87 -16.12
CA GLY A 386 -80.99 -5.53 -16.99
C GLY A 386 -82.11 -6.55 -16.72
N GLY A 387 -83.01 -6.23 -15.78
CA GLY A 387 -84.14 -7.07 -15.37
C GLY A 387 -84.53 -6.83 -13.91
#